data_AF-A0A1F3KPJ6-F1
#
_entry.id   AF-A0A1F3KPJ6-F1
#
_cell.length_a   1.000
_cell.length_b   1.000
_cell.length_c   1.000
_cell.angle_alpha   90.00
_cell.angle_beta   90.00
_cell.angle_gamma   90.00
#
_symmetry.space_group_name_H-M   'P 1'
#
loop_
_entity.id
_entity.type
_entity.pdbx_description
1 polymer ?
#
loop_
_entity_poly.entity_id
_entity_poly.type
_entity_poly.pdbx_seq_one_letter_code
_entity_poly.pdbx_strand_id
1 'polypeptide(L)'
;MKKFILIFFALFICKAYSQTWVTIPDTNFVNYLQSNIPQAMNGNQMDISSPWVTSYMDTIYLGTGNITDLTGIQYFTSLRLLNCNYNDLTWLPSLPNSIKILACGMNQLTSLPELPDSLISLYCIQNNLTSLPPLPNTITVLYCNQNNLTSLPALPYSLKWLLCYDNLLTELPTFSGLTHLECQNNLLTSLPALNSSLTYLNCNNNFIAELPPLPQLDRLYCSTNNISCFPEFPSSIWSGYYDSHHVMVYSLYIWGNPFDCMPNHLPGIMSPDLLSYPLCAEGNANGCSVVSDIEENRTSSQNLFELTMVQNKAVIQASAAANLILYNTMGSVQLSSTINKGKQEIDFSNLTSGMYIVTIISNEKIYCEKIVIEH
;
A
#
# COMPACT_ATOMS: atom_id res chain seq x y z
N MET A 1 51.25 -72.40 -19.10
CA MET A 1 50.74 -71.01 -19.11
C MET A 1 49.83 -70.84 -17.89
N LYS A 2 50.28 -70.09 -16.87
CA LYS A 2 49.50 -69.82 -15.65
C LYS A 2 48.52 -68.67 -15.95
N LYS A 3 47.21 -68.90 -15.87
CA LYS A 3 46.20 -67.83 -15.93
C LYS A 3 46.00 -67.25 -14.53
N PHE A 4 46.44 -66.01 -14.34
CA PHE A 4 46.09 -65.20 -13.17
C PHE A 4 44.65 -64.71 -13.35
N ILE A 5 43.75 -65.05 -12.43
CA ILE A 5 42.43 -64.45 -12.32
C ILE A 5 42.58 -63.28 -11.35
N LEU A 6 42.52 -62.04 -11.86
CA LEU A 6 42.35 -60.86 -11.03
C LEU A 6 40.88 -60.76 -10.60
N ILE A 7 40.62 -60.92 -9.30
CA ILE A 7 39.31 -60.60 -8.71
C ILE A 7 39.39 -59.14 -8.24
N PHE A 8 38.67 -58.26 -8.93
CA PHE A 8 38.49 -56.86 -8.52
C PHE A 8 37.50 -56.83 -7.34
N PHE A 9 37.99 -56.62 -6.13
CA PHE A 9 37.15 -56.28 -4.98
C PHE A 9 36.79 -54.79 -5.08
N ALA A 10 35.55 -54.49 -5.51
CA ALA A 10 34.99 -53.16 -5.36
C ALA A 10 34.70 -52.92 -3.88
N LEU A 11 35.60 -52.19 -3.20
CA LEU A 11 35.37 -51.64 -1.87
C LEU A 11 34.27 -50.57 -1.97
N PHE A 12 33.02 -50.97 -1.74
CA PHE A 12 31.96 -50.04 -1.39
C PHE A 12 32.30 -49.43 -0.03
N ILE A 13 32.83 -48.21 -0.03
CA ILE A 13 32.94 -47.39 1.17
C ILE A 13 31.51 -47.02 1.56
N CYS A 14 30.89 -47.88 2.38
CA CYS A 14 29.64 -47.55 3.04
C CYS A 14 29.97 -46.48 4.09
N LYS A 15 29.79 -45.21 3.75
CA LYS A 15 29.76 -44.14 4.77
C LYS A 15 28.55 -44.43 5.65
N ALA A 16 28.78 -45.08 6.78
CA ALA A 16 27.79 -45.15 7.85
C ALA A 16 27.64 -43.72 8.40
N TYR A 17 26.65 -42.97 7.89
CA TYR A 17 26.17 -41.79 8.57
C TYR A 17 25.55 -42.27 9.89
N SER A 18 26.08 -41.81 11.02
CA SER A 18 25.45 -42.06 12.32
C SER A 18 24.07 -41.41 12.28
N GLN A 19 23.03 -42.23 12.11
CA GLN A 19 21.66 -41.74 12.05
C GLN A 19 21.32 -41.04 13.36
N THR A 20 20.82 -39.82 13.23
CA THR A 20 20.29 -39.05 14.35
C THR A 20 18.80 -38.89 14.06
N TRP A 21 17.97 -39.44 14.93
CA TRP A 21 16.53 -39.47 14.73
C TRP A 21 15.85 -38.43 15.63
N VAL A 22 14.92 -37.67 15.06
CA VAL A 22 14.05 -36.74 15.79
C VAL A 22 12.60 -37.17 15.64
N THR A 23 11.85 -37.13 16.73
CA THR A 23 10.40 -37.36 16.68
C THR A 23 9.68 -36.11 16.18
N ILE A 24 8.89 -36.28 15.12
CA ILE A 24 7.98 -35.27 14.58
C ILE A 24 6.62 -35.48 15.26
N PRO A 25 6.14 -34.53 16.07
CA PRO A 25 4.94 -34.72 16.89
C PRO A 25 3.63 -34.59 16.11
N ASP A 26 3.60 -33.74 15.08
CA ASP A 26 2.40 -33.48 14.30
C ASP A 26 2.17 -34.54 13.22
N THR A 27 1.04 -35.24 13.29
CA THR A 27 0.69 -36.32 12.36
C THR A 27 0.57 -35.83 10.91
N ASN A 28 0.06 -34.62 10.67
CA ASN A 28 -0.10 -34.08 9.32
C ASN A 28 1.25 -33.69 8.74
N PHE A 29 2.15 -33.14 9.56
CA PHE A 29 3.53 -32.90 9.14
C PHE A 29 4.28 -34.21 8.87
N VAL A 30 4.09 -35.25 9.70
CA VAL A 30 4.60 -36.60 9.43
C VAL A 30 4.11 -37.13 8.07
N ASN A 31 2.80 -37.04 7.79
CA ASN A 31 2.22 -37.50 6.53
C ASN A 31 2.82 -36.78 5.31
N TYR A 32 3.03 -35.47 5.44
CA TYR A 32 3.71 -34.67 4.41
C TYR A 32 5.14 -35.16 4.17
N LEU A 33 5.93 -35.33 5.23
CA LEU A 33 7.31 -35.79 5.13
C LEU A 33 7.40 -37.22 4.58
N GLN A 34 6.52 -38.13 5.01
CA GLN A 34 6.47 -39.49 4.48
C GLN A 34 6.13 -39.53 2.99
N SER A 35 5.30 -38.59 2.51
CA SER A 35 4.93 -38.51 1.09
C SER A 35 6.04 -37.91 0.22
N ASN A 36 6.86 -37.00 0.77
CA ASN A 36 7.85 -36.23 0.00
C ASN A 36 9.30 -36.70 0.19
N ILE A 37 9.64 -37.23 1.36
CA ILE A 37 10.97 -37.74 1.72
C ILE A 37 10.89 -39.09 2.48
N PRO A 38 10.19 -40.11 1.96
CA PRO A 38 10.01 -41.40 2.65
C PRO A 38 11.33 -42.06 3.09
N GLN A 39 12.43 -41.80 2.38
CA GLN A 39 13.76 -42.33 2.68
C GLN A 39 14.36 -41.77 3.97
N ALA A 40 13.87 -40.63 4.45
CA ALA A 40 14.30 -40.00 5.70
C ALA A 40 13.33 -40.28 6.87
N MET A 41 12.23 -41.00 6.63
CA MET A 41 11.18 -41.20 7.63
C MET A 41 11.08 -42.66 8.06
N ASN A 42 10.92 -42.90 9.36
CA ASN A 42 10.56 -44.19 9.94
C ASN A 42 9.41 -43.97 10.95
N GLY A 43 8.17 -44.17 10.50
CA GLY A 43 7.00 -43.74 11.26
C GLY A 43 7.04 -42.22 11.46
N ASN A 44 6.95 -41.76 12.71
CA ASN A 44 7.07 -40.35 13.08
C ASN A 44 8.50 -39.93 13.45
N GLN A 45 9.50 -40.78 13.24
CA GLN A 45 10.90 -40.40 13.41
C GLN A 45 11.50 -39.97 12.07
N MET A 46 12.20 -38.83 12.06
CA MET A 46 12.92 -38.29 10.92
C MET A 46 14.44 -38.40 11.14
N ASP A 47 15.15 -38.98 10.17
CA ASP A 47 16.62 -39.04 10.15
C ASP A 47 17.19 -37.69 9.71
N ILE A 48 17.67 -36.90 10.68
CA ILE A 48 18.20 -35.55 10.44
C ILE A 48 19.59 -35.58 9.79
N SER A 49 20.22 -36.74 9.65
CA SER A 49 21.47 -36.91 8.91
C SER A 49 21.25 -37.22 7.43
N SER A 50 20.00 -37.49 7.02
CA SER A 50 19.64 -37.84 5.65
C SER A 50 19.93 -36.68 4.69
N PRO A 51 20.53 -36.93 3.50
CA PRO A 51 20.68 -35.93 2.45
C PRO A 51 19.34 -35.31 2.00
N TRP A 52 18.23 -36.03 2.15
CA TRP A 52 16.89 -35.51 1.86
C TRP A 52 16.49 -34.37 2.79
N VAL A 53 16.93 -34.41 4.04
CA VAL A 53 16.71 -33.34 5.03
C VAL A 53 17.77 -32.25 4.89
N THR A 54 19.05 -32.62 4.81
CA THR A 54 20.16 -31.66 4.92
C THR A 54 20.52 -30.95 3.61
N SER A 55 20.27 -31.59 2.46
CA SER A 55 20.88 -31.16 1.19
C SER A 55 19.88 -30.98 0.04
N TYR A 56 18.87 -31.84 -0.07
CA TYR A 56 18.03 -31.92 -1.27
C TYR A 56 16.73 -31.13 -1.19
N MET A 57 16.11 -31.07 -0.01
CA MET A 57 14.83 -30.36 0.13
C MET A 57 15.09 -28.86 0.34
N ASP A 58 14.86 -28.08 -0.71
CA ASP A 58 15.01 -26.63 -0.70
C ASP A 58 13.67 -25.89 -0.56
N THR A 59 12.56 -26.62 -0.61
CA THR A 59 11.22 -26.07 -0.65
C THR A 59 10.24 -26.97 0.10
N ILE A 60 9.49 -26.39 1.04
CA ILE A 60 8.42 -27.05 1.79
C ILE A 60 7.14 -26.23 1.67
N TYR A 61 6.08 -26.85 1.17
CA TYR A 61 4.73 -26.29 1.08
C TYR A 61 3.77 -27.14 1.90
N LEU A 62 3.33 -26.62 3.04
CA LEU A 62 2.51 -27.33 4.01
C LEU A 62 1.01 -27.00 3.91
N GLY A 63 0.63 -25.91 3.23
CA GLY A 63 -0.76 -25.60 2.83
C GLY A 63 -1.83 -25.80 3.93
N THR A 64 -3.10 -25.96 3.53
CA THR A 64 -4.20 -26.31 4.45
C THR A 64 -4.02 -27.73 4.98
N GLY A 65 -3.33 -27.87 6.11
CA GLY A 65 -2.94 -29.17 6.66
C GLY A 65 -3.36 -29.42 8.10
N ASN A 66 -4.05 -28.46 8.75
CA ASN A 66 -4.33 -28.47 10.19
C ASN A 66 -3.08 -28.84 11.00
N ILE A 67 -1.92 -28.32 10.59
CA ILE A 67 -0.65 -28.56 11.26
C ILE A 67 -0.57 -27.62 12.46
N THR A 68 -0.20 -28.17 13.61
CA THR A 68 -0.13 -27.46 14.89
C THR A 68 1.29 -27.35 15.43
N ASP A 69 2.22 -28.17 14.92
CA ASP A 69 3.60 -28.23 15.38
C ASP A 69 4.57 -28.53 14.22
N LEU A 70 5.54 -27.65 13.98
CA LEU A 70 6.59 -27.78 12.96
C LEU A 70 7.92 -28.28 13.52
N THR A 71 7.96 -28.81 14.73
CA THR A 71 9.16 -29.41 15.32
C THR A 71 9.80 -30.38 14.33
N GLY A 72 11.07 -30.14 14.03
CA GLY A 72 11.84 -30.86 13.01
C GLY A 72 12.23 -29.98 11.83
N ILE A 73 11.51 -28.88 11.57
CA ILE A 73 11.80 -28.00 10.43
C ILE A 73 13.21 -27.38 10.52
N GLN A 74 13.74 -27.18 11.72
CA GLN A 74 15.08 -26.60 11.96
C GLN A 74 16.23 -27.40 11.34
N TYR A 75 16.01 -28.69 11.03
CA TYR A 75 17.05 -29.56 10.49
C TYR A 75 17.19 -29.48 8.97
N PHE A 76 16.26 -28.82 8.26
CA PHE A 76 16.31 -28.70 6.80
C PHE A 76 17.30 -27.62 6.36
N THR A 77 18.60 -27.90 6.44
CA THR A 77 19.70 -26.92 6.28
C THR A 77 19.85 -26.34 4.87
N SER A 78 19.19 -26.91 3.87
CA SER A 78 19.12 -26.38 2.50
C SER A 78 17.80 -25.69 2.17
N LEU A 79 16.85 -25.62 3.11
CA LEU A 79 15.52 -25.06 2.89
C LEU A 79 15.58 -23.57 2.58
N ARG A 80 15.09 -23.18 1.41
CA ARG A 80 15.03 -21.80 0.91
C ARG A 80 13.63 -21.22 1.02
N LEU A 81 12.60 -22.03 0.83
CA LEU A 81 11.21 -21.60 0.91
C LEU A 81 10.45 -22.50 1.88
N LEU A 82 9.89 -21.88 2.92
CA LEU A 82 8.91 -22.51 3.82
C LEU A 82 7.58 -21.79 3.68
N ASN A 83 6.57 -22.50 3.21
CA ASN A 83 5.19 -22.05 3.22
C ASN A 83 4.36 -22.94 4.13
N CYS A 84 3.97 -22.41 5.27
CA CYS A 84 3.09 -23.02 6.27
C CYS A 84 1.81 -22.21 6.46
N ASN A 85 1.39 -21.46 5.43
CA ASN A 85 0.14 -20.71 5.48
C ASN A 85 -1.08 -21.63 5.69
N TYR A 86 -2.14 -21.08 6.26
CA TYR A 86 -3.44 -21.77 6.44
C TYR A 86 -3.35 -23.01 7.34
N ASN A 87 -2.76 -22.87 8.52
CA ASN A 87 -2.65 -23.93 9.52
C ASN A 87 -3.11 -23.42 10.90
N ASP A 88 -2.95 -24.26 11.92
CA ASP A 88 -3.34 -23.97 13.30
C ASP A 88 -2.10 -23.73 14.19
N LEU A 89 -1.03 -23.18 13.61
CA LEU A 89 0.22 -22.93 14.32
C LEU A 89 0.05 -21.80 15.32
N THR A 90 0.38 -22.05 16.58
CA THR A 90 0.41 -21.04 17.65
C THR A 90 1.82 -20.52 17.93
N TRP A 91 2.84 -21.24 17.45
CA TRP A 91 4.25 -20.91 17.52
C TRP A 91 5.01 -21.51 16.32
N LEU A 92 6.23 -21.03 16.08
CA LEU A 92 7.18 -21.66 15.15
C LEU A 92 8.47 -22.03 15.90
N PRO A 93 9.07 -23.20 15.64
CA PRO A 93 10.41 -23.52 16.11
C PRO A 93 11.47 -22.63 15.45
N SER A 94 12.72 -22.76 15.90
CA SER A 94 13.86 -22.15 15.23
C SER A 94 13.87 -22.50 13.74
N LEU A 95 14.16 -21.50 12.92
CA LEU A 95 14.14 -21.61 11.47
C LEU A 95 15.52 -21.98 10.93
N PRO A 96 15.62 -22.80 9.86
CA PRO A 96 16.88 -22.99 9.15
C PRO A 96 17.46 -21.67 8.65
N ASN A 97 18.77 -21.47 8.86
CA ASN A 97 19.47 -20.24 8.47
C ASN A 97 19.48 -19.98 6.94
N SER A 98 19.11 -20.98 6.13
CA SER A 98 19.07 -20.93 4.67
C SER A 98 17.78 -20.35 4.08
N ILE A 99 16.74 -20.13 4.90
CA ILE A 99 15.43 -19.67 4.42
C ILE A 99 15.52 -18.27 3.83
N LYS A 100 15.09 -18.16 2.58
CA LYS A 100 14.93 -16.89 1.85
C LYS A 100 13.49 -16.40 1.83
N ILE A 101 12.52 -17.31 1.88
CA ILE A 101 11.10 -16.97 1.85
C ILE A 101 10.39 -17.73 2.96
N LEU A 102 9.78 -16.98 3.88
CA LEU A 102 8.92 -17.52 4.93
C LEU A 102 7.49 -17.02 4.71
N ALA A 103 6.58 -17.97 4.47
CA ALA A 103 5.15 -17.71 4.49
C ALA A 103 4.52 -18.50 5.65
N CYS A 104 4.00 -17.79 6.63
CA CYS A 104 3.39 -18.30 7.86
C CYS A 104 2.08 -17.56 8.20
N GLY A 105 1.43 -16.97 7.20
CA GLY A 105 0.17 -16.26 7.36
C GLY A 105 -1.03 -17.18 7.55
N MET A 106 -2.16 -16.63 7.99
CA MET A 106 -3.39 -17.36 8.30
C MET A 106 -3.12 -18.53 9.27
N ASN A 107 -2.54 -18.18 10.41
CA ASN A 107 -2.28 -19.06 11.55
C ASN A 107 -2.74 -18.35 12.83
N GLN A 108 -2.33 -18.85 14.00
CA GLN A 108 -2.67 -18.30 15.32
C GLN A 108 -1.40 -17.86 16.07
N LEU A 109 -0.33 -17.50 15.34
CA LEU A 109 0.97 -17.16 15.90
C LEU A 109 0.87 -15.91 16.78
N THR A 110 1.42 -15.99 17.98
CA THR A 110 1.49 -14.85 18.92
C THR A 110 2.85 -14.16 18.90
N SER A 111 3.88 -14.85 18.40
CA SER A 111 5.23 -14.34 18.17
C SER A 111 5.90 -15.10 17.02
N LEU A 112 6.92 -14.49 16.41
CA LEU A 112 7.83 -15.18 15.50
C LEU A 112 9.18 -15.47 16.21
N PRO A 113 9.86 -16.57 15.85
CA PRO A 113 11.23 -16.83 16.30
C PRO A 113 12.21 -15.84 15.65
N GLU A 114 13.48 -15.91 16.02
CA GLU A 114 14.54 -15.17 15.33
C GLU A 114 14.52 -15.48 13.83
N LEU A 115 14.59 -14.41 13.02
CA LEU A 115 14.54 -14.51 11.57
C LEU A 115 15.94 -14.80 11.00
N PRO A 116 16.09 -15.74 10.06
CA PRO A 116 17.36 -15.99 9.40
C PRO A 116 17.92 -14.75 8.68
N ASP A 117 19.23 -14.51 8.80
CA ASP A 117 19.91 -13.41 8.09
C ASP A 117 19.77 -13.46 6.55
N SER A 118 19.44 -14.63 6.00
CA SER A 118 19.25 -14.85 4.57
C SER A 118 17.83 -14.54 4.08
N LEU A 119 16.90 -14.17 4.97
CA LEU A 119 15.49 -13.98 4.66
C LEU A 119 15.27 -12.75 3.77
N ILE A 120 14.63 -12.95 2.63
CA ILE A 120 14.32 -11.92 1.63
C ILE A 120 12.85 -11.50 1.71
N SER A 121 11.95 -12.45 1.95
CA SER A 121 10.50 -12.19 2.00
C SER A 121 9.86 -12.83 3.21
N LEU A 122 9.10 -12.03 3.96
CA LEU A 122 8.31 -12.47 5.11
C LEU A 122 6.83 -12.19 4.87
N TYR A 123 6.02 -13.26 4.89
CA TYR A 123 4.57 -13.20 4.83
C TYR A 123 4.00 -13.80 6.12
N CYS A 124 3.55 -12.94 7.04
CA CYS A 124 3.00 -13.33 8.36
C CYS A 124 1.58 -12.76 8.59
N ILE A 125 0.87 -12.52 7.49
CA ILE A 125 -0.48 -11.97 7.40
C ILE A 125 -1.47 -12.74 8.26
N GLN A 126 -2.44 -12.08 8.89
CA GLN A 126 -3.57 -12.73 9.57
C GLN A 126 -3.09 -13.75 10.64
N ASN A 127 -2.47 -13.20 11.68
CA ASN A 127 -2.04 -13.92 12.89
C ASN A 127 -2.43 -13.07 14.13
N ASN A 128 -1.94 -13.46 15.31
CA ASN A 128 -2.16 -12.74 16.56
C ASN A 128 -0.87 -12.04 17.05
N LEU A 129 0.02 -11.63 16.13
CA LEU A 129 1.32 -11.04 16.49
C LEU A 129 1.12 -9.66 17.13
N THR A 130 1.80 -9.43 18.25
CA THR A 130 1.82 -8.12 18.95
C THR A 130 3.11 -7.34 18.69
N SER A 131 4.16 -8.03 18.26
CA SER A 131 5.44 -7.46 17.83
C SER A 131 6.10 -8.35 16.78
N LEU A 132 7.08 -7.81 16.07
CA LEU A 132 7.98 -8.57 15.19
C LEU A 132 9.40 -8.59 15.78
N PRO A 133 10.15 -9.68 15.60
CA PRO A 133 11.58 -9.71 15.90
C PRO A 133 12.36 -8.74 14.98
N PRO A 134 13.64 -8.45 15.27
CA PRO A 134 14.49 -7.68 14.39
C PRO A 134 14.47 -8.22 12.95
N LEU A 135 14.33 -7.32 11.98
CA LEU A 135 14.32 -7.69 10.56
C LEU A 135 15.76 -7.79 10.05
N PRO A 136 16.11 -8.86 9.31
CA PRO A 136 17.42 -8.95 8.68
C PRO A 136 17.55 -7.92 7.55
N ASN A 137 18.79 -7.44 7.34
CA ASN A 137 19.12 -6.40 6.35
C ASN A 137 18.92 -6.81 4.89
N THR A 138 18.50 -8.05 4.64
CA THR A 138 18.26 -8.66 3.33
C THR A 138 16.79 -8.63 2.92
N ILE A 139 15.87 -8.36 3.85
CA ILE A 139 14.43 -8.34 3.57
C ILE A 139 14.11 -7.26 2.53
N THR A 140 13.36 -7.64 1.51
CA THR A 140 12.82 -6.73 0.48
C THR A 140 11.29 -6.66 0.51
N VAL A 141 10.62 -7.66 1.08
CA VAL A 141 9.15 -7.75 1.18
C VAL A 141 8.73 -8.14 2.60
N LEU A 142 7.88 -7.33 3.21
CA LEU A 142 7.28 -7.59 4.52
C LEU A 142 5.77 -7.40 4.48
N TYR A 143 5.03 -8.52 4.55
CA TYR A 143 3.57 -8.51 4.71
C TYR A 143 3.22 -9.00 6.11
N CYS A 144 2.83 -8.07 6.98
CA CYS A 144 2.47 -8.27 8.38
C CYS A 144 1.08 -7.70 8.72
N ASN A 145 0.28 -7.42 7.70
CA ASN A 145 -1.08 -6.93 7.85
C ASN A 145 -2.00 -7.92 8.58
N GLN A 146 -3.12 -7.42 9.13
CA GLN A 146 -4.10 -8.22 9.88
C GLN A 146 -3.46 -8.92 11.09
N ASN A 147 -2.82 -8.15 11.97
CA ASN A 147 -2.26 -8.61 13.23
C ASN A 147 -2.66 -7.63 14.34
N ASN A 148 -2.07 -7.78 15.52
CA ASN A 148 -2.26 -6.88 16.67
C ASN A 148 -0.99 -6.06 16.96
N LEU A 149 -0.22 -5.71 15.92
CA LEU A 149 1.06 -5.00 16.07
C LEU A 149 0.81 -3.58 16.57
N THR A 150 1.48 -3.18 17.65
CA THR A 150 1.44 -1.80 18.17
C THR A 150 2.60 -0.95 17.69
N SER A 151 3.67 -1.59 17.21
CA SER A 151 4.87 -0.97 16.65
C SER A 151 5.56 -1.90 15.65
N LEU A 152 6.36 -1.35 14.75
CA LEU A 152 7.26 -2.13 13.89
C LEU A 152 8.72 -1.97 14.35
N PRO A 153 9.58 -3.00 14.16
CA PRO A 153 11.02 -2.87 14.35
C PRO A 153 11.64 -1.94 13.30
N ALA A 154 12.93 -1.63 13.45
CA ALA A 154 13.67 -0.86 12.44
C ALA A 154 13.57 -1.51 11.05
N LEU A 155 13.23 -0.70 10.05
CA LEU A 155 13.03 -1.16 8.67
C LEU A 155 14.35 -1.10 7.90
N PRO A 156 14.80 -2.21 7.27
CA PRO A 156 16.06 -2.23 6.55
C PRO A 156 15.96 -1.43 5.23
N TYR A 157 17.08 -0.85 4.79
CA TYR A 157 17.15 -0.08 3.53
C TYR A 157 16.74 -0.89 2.29
N SER A 158 16.94 -2.21 2.33
CA SER A 158 16.57 -3.15 1.29
C SER A 158 15.05 -3.29 1.11
N LEU A 159 14.25 -2.95 2.13
CA LEU A 159 12.81 -3.12 2.11
C LEU A 159 12.19 -2.25 1.01
N LYS A 160 11.40 -2.89 0.14
CA LYS A 160 10.71 -2.25 -0.99
C LYS A 160 9.20 -2.24 -0.80
N TRP A 161 8.65 -3.31 -0.24
CA TRP A 161 7.21 -3.50 -0.08
C TRP A 161 6.88 -3.72 1.40
N LEU A 162 6.05 -2.84 1.95
CA LEU A 162 5.54 -2.93 3.32
C LEU A 162 4.01 -2.92 3.32
N LEU A 163 3.41 -4.05 3.67
CA LEU A 163 1.98 -4.19 3.93
C LEU A 163 1.79 -4.43 5.44
N CYS A 164 1.35 -3.41 6.16
CA CYS A 164 1.18 -3.40 7.61
C CYS A 164 -0.22 -2.91 8.04
N TYR A 165 -1.17 -2.90 7.10
CA TYR A 165 -2.55 -2.50 7.34
C TYR A 165 -3.31 -3.43 8.30
N ASP A 166 -4.45 -2.98 8.83
CA ASP A 166 -5.25 -3.73 9.83
C ASP A 166 -4.38 -4.16 11.03
N ASN A 167 -3.79 -3.19 11.71
CA ASN A 167 -3.01 -3.37 12.94
C ASN A 167 -3.37 -2.27 13.95
N LEU A 168 -2.59 -2.12 15.02
CA LEU A 168 -2.77 -1.12 16.07
C LEU A 168 -1.59 -0.13 16.11
N LEU A 169 -0.94 0.12 14.96
CA LEU A 169 0.24 0.97 14.87
C LEU A 169 -0.12 2.42 15.16
N THR A 170 0.59 3.03 16.10
CA THR A 170 0.45 4.47 16.43
C THR A 170 1.48 5.33 15.70
N GLU A 171 2.59 4.71 15.28
CA GLU A 171 3.65 5.33 14.48
C GLU A 171 4.28 4.32 13.53
N LEU A 172 4.95 4.82 12.49
CA LEU A 172 5.81 4.03 11.61
C LEU A 172 7.28 4.41 11.85
N PRO A 173 8.20 3.43 11.89
CA PRO A 173 9.64 3.71 11.85
C PRO A 173 10.03 4.47 10.58
N THR A 174 11.14 5.20 10.64
CA THR A 174 11.72 5.82 9.44
C THR A 174 12.09 4.77 8.39
N PHE A 175 11.85 5.08 7.12
CA PHE A 175 12.23 4.25 5.98
C PHE A 175 12.81 5.11 4.86
N SER A 176 13.69 4.54 4.06
CA SER A 176 14.36 5.26 2.96
C SER A 176 14.37 4.51 1.64
N GLY A 177 13.89 3.27 1.61
CA GLY A 177 13.99 2.37 0.46
C GLY A 177 12.67 1.94 -0.17
N LEU A 178 11.53 2.28 0.42
CA LEU A 178 10.22 1.77 0.02
C LEU A 178 9.82 2.25 -1.38
N THR A 179 9.11 1.38 -2.11
CA THR A 179 8.40 1.71 -3.34
C THR A 179 6.89 1.59 -3.14
N HIS A 180 6.46 0.71 -2.23
CA HIS A 180 5.05 0.40 -1.97
C HIS A 180 4.78 0.36 -0.46
N LEU A 181 3.88 1.21 0.02
CA LEU A 181 3.47 1.27 1.43
C LEU A 181 1.95 1.17 1.57
N GLU A 182 1.50 0.17 2.32
CA GLU A 182 0.12 0.00 2.77
C GLU A 182 0.06 -0.06 4.28
N CYS A 183 -0.53 0.98 4.87
CA CYS A 183 -0.65 1.18 6.32
C CYS A 183 -2.06 1.58 6.76
N GLN A 184 -3.05 1.34 5.91
CA GLN A 184 -4.45 1.65 6.20
C GLN A 184 -4.99 0.91 7.44
N ASN A 185 -6.05 1.43 8.04
CA ASN A 185 -6.70 0.81 9.22
C ASN A 185 -5.71 0.59 10.37
N ASN A 186 -5.07 1.68 10.80
CA ASN A 186 -4.19 1.73 11.96
C ASN A 186 -4.59 2.94 12.84
N LEU A 187 -3.74 3.29 13.80
CA LEU A 187 -3.94 4.42 14.73
C LEU A 187 -2.91 5.54 14.47
N LEU A 188 -2.39 5.67 13.24
CA LEU A 188 -1.32 6.60 12.90
C LEU A 188 -1.81 8.05 12.99
N THR A 189 -1.08 8.89 13.71
CA THR A 189 -1.36 10.35 13.78
C THR A 189 -0.51 11.17 12.81
N SER A 190 0.55 10.56 12.28
CA SER A 190 1.48 11.17 11.33
C SER A 190 2.22 10.09 10.55
N LEU A 191 2.79 10.46 9.40
CA LEU A 191 3.75 9.61 8.67
C LEU A 191 5.18 10.17 8.83
N PRO A 192 6.21 9.30 8.87
CA PRO A 192 7.60 9.74 8.75
C PRO A 192 7.86 10.32 7.34
N ALA A 193 9.01 10.94 7.15
CA ALA A 193 9.41 11.47 5.85
C ALA A 193 9.35 10.39 4.76
N LEU A 194 8.66 10.69 3.66
CA LEU A 194 8.52 9.79 2.52
C LEU A 194 9.77 9.85 1.63
N ASN A 195 10.28 8.69 1.24
CA ASN A 195 11.45 8.60 0.37
C ASN A 195 11.08 8.76 -1.11
N SER A 196 12.01 9.28 -1.90
CA SER A 196 11.77 9.65 -3.31
C SER A 196 11.45 8.48 -4.25
N SER A 197 11.70 7.23 -3.83
CA SER A 197 11.36 6.04 -4.61
C SER A 197 9.96 5.50 -4.33
N LEU A 198 9.23 6.07 -3.37
CA LEU A 198 7.87 5.64 -3.06
C LEU A 198 6.94 6.06 -4.21
N THR A 199 6.25 5.09 -4.81
CA THR A 199 5.30 5.33 -5.90
C THR A 199 3.85 4.97 -5.53
N TYR A 200 3.66 4.16 -4.49
CA TYR A 200 2.34 3.78 -4.00
C TYR A 200 2.24 4.01 -2.49
N LEU A 201 1.23 4.79 -2.08
CA LEU A 201 0.91 5.04 -0.68
C LEU A 201 -0.59 4.81 -0.42
N ASN A 202 -0.88 3.89 0.50
CA ASN A 202 -2.20 3.75 1.12
C ASN A 202 -2.11 4.00 2.63
N CYS A 203 -2.66 5.14 3.06
CA CYS A 203 -2.80 5.61 4.44
C CYS A 203 -4.26 5.77 4.87
N ASN A 204 -5.21 5.14 4.16
CA ASN A 204 -6.64 5.25 4.48
C ASN A 204 -6.94 4.91 5.96
N ASN A 205 -7.98 5.52 6.52
CA ASN A 205 -8.52 5.15 7.83
C ASN A 205 -7.46 5.13 8.94
N ASN A 206 -6.94 6.31 9.23
CA ASN A 206 -6.00 6.60 10.30
C ASN A 206 -6.42 7.93 10.97
N PHE A 207 -5.56 8.51 11.81
CA PHE A 207 -5.78 9.81 12.47
C PHE A 207 -4.77 10.85 12.00
N ILE A 208 -4.26 10.74 10.77
CA ILE A 208 -3.21 11.62 10.24
C ILE A 208 -3.74 13.04 10.14
N ALA A 209 -3.07 13.99 10.78
CA ALA A 209 -3.45 15.41 10.74
C ALA A 209 -2.76 16.19 9.60
N GLU A 210 -1.58 15.73 9.18
CA GLU A 210 -0.78 16.36 8.15
C GLU A 210 0.04 15.29 7.40
N LEU A 211 0.17 15.46 6.09
CA LEU A 211 1.07 14.63 5.28
C LEU A 211 2.42 15.34 5.08
N PRO A 212 3.55 14.60 5.16
CA PRO A 212 4.84 15.11 4.70
C PRO A 212 4.79 15.40 3.18
N PRO A 213 5.79 16.14 2.63
CA PRO A 213 5.91 16.35 1.19
C PRO A 213 5.83 15.04 0.40
N LEU A 214 4.99 15.04 -0.64
CA LEU A 214 4.75 13.85 -1.44
C LEU A 214 5.87 13.67 -2.49
N PRO A 215 6.45 12.47 -2.63
CA PRO A 215 7.34 12.15 -3.74
C PRO A 215 6.51 11.99 -5.04
N GLN A 216 7.16 11.62 -6.15
CA GLN A 216 6.44 11.29 -7.39
C GLN A 216 5.67 9.97 -7.19
N LEU A 217 4.41 10.09 -6.75
CA LEU A 217 3.50 8.97 -6.54
C LEU A 217 2.70 8.66 -7.80
N ASP A 218 2.52 7.38 -8.08
CA ASP A 218 1.55 6.88 -9.07
C ASP A 218 0.15 6.78 -8.46
N ARG A 219 0.06 6.43 -7.17
CA ARG A 219 -1.22 6.25 -6.46
C ARG A 219 -1.14 6.74 -5.02
N LEU A 220 -2.18 7.47 -4.59
CA LEU A 220 -2.37 7.98 -3.25
C LEU A 220 -3.78 7.70 -2.74
N TYR A 221 -3.87 6.81 -1.75
CA TYR A 221 -5.10 6.53 -1.02
C TYR A 221 -4.92 7.02 0.43
N CYS A 222 -5.54 8.15 0.78
CA CYS A 222 -5.46 8.74 2.11
C CYS A 222 -6.80 9.26 2.63
N SER A 223 -7.88 8.53 2.35
CA SER A 223 -9.22 8.82 2.82
C SER A 223 -9.40 8.51 4.32
N THR A 224 -10.38 9.13 4.96
CA THR A 224 -10.73 8.92 6.38
C THR A 224 -9.53 9.16 7.29
N ASN A 225 -9.07 10.41 7.31
CA ASN A 225 -8.02 10.91 8.20
C ASN A 225 -8.48 12.27 8.76
N ASN A 226 -7.60 13.01 9.42
CA ASN A 226 -7.88 14.33 9.99
C ASN A 226 -7.10 15.45 9.27
N ILE A 227 -6.88 15.29 7.96
CA ILE A 227 -6.08 16.23 7.14
C ILE A 227 -6.93 17.43 6.72
N SER A 228 -6.63 18.60 7.27
CA SER A 228 -7.27 19.87 6.88
C SER A 228 -6.60 20.52 5.66
N CYS A 229 -5.30 20.30 5.47
CA CYS A 229 -4.53 20.86 4.38
C CYS A 229 -3.68 19.77 3.74
N PHE A 230 -3.92 19.49 2.46
CA PHE A 230 -3.08 18.58 1.69
C PHE A 230 -1.85 19.32 1.14
N PRO A 231 -0.67 18.69 1.08
CA PRO A 231 0.44 19.17 0.27
C PRO A 231 0.10 19.05 -1.22
N GLU A 232 0.86 19.74 -2.07
CA GLU A 232 0.69 19.66 -3.53
C GLU A 232 0.74 18.19 -4.01
N PHE A 233 -0.27 17.81 -4.80
CA PHE A 233 -0.35 16.48 -5.38
C PHE A 233 0.60 16.37 -6.59
N PRO A 234 1.44 15.33 -6.66
CA PRO A 234 2.38 15.16 -7.77
C PRO A 234 1.63 14.83 -9.07
N SER A 235 2.08 15.42 -10.18
CA SER A 235 1.51 15.19 -11.52
C SER A 235 1.71 13.77 -12.06
N SER A 236 2.53 12.95 -11.39
CA SER A 236 2.75 11.53 -11.72
C SER A 236 1.55 10.64 -11.39
N ILE A 237 0.60 11.10 -10.57
CA ILE A 237 -0.60 10.33 -10.27
C ILE A 237 -1.40 10.19 -11.57
N TRP A 238 -1.58 8.96 -12.03
CA TRP A 238 -2.35 8.68 -13.25
C TRP A 238 -3.83 8.50 -12.92
N SER A 239 -4.72 8.61 -13.91
CA SER A 239 -6.16 8.70 -13.68
C SER A 239 -6.82 7.48 -13.02
N GLY A 240 -6.21 6.31 -13.15
CA GLY A 240 -6.72 5.04 -12.64
C GLY A 240 -7.19 4.11 -13.75
N TYR A 241 -7.95 3.07 -13.40
CA TYR A 241 -8.37 2.03 -14.34
C TYR A 241 -9.84 1.68 -14.18
N TYR A 242 -10.43 1.08 -15.22
CA TYR A 242 -11.74 0.45 -15.12
C TYR A 242 -11.59 -0.98 -14.61
N ASP A 243 -12.34 -1.34 -13.57
CA ASP A 243 -12.37 -2.71 -13.07
C ASP A 243 -13.13 -3.66 -14.02
N SER A 244 -13.25 -4.93 -13.64
CA SER A 244 -13.98 -5.93 -14.44
C SER A 244 -15.47 -5.61 -14.63
N HIS A 245 -16.03 -4.73 -13.80
CA HIS A 245 -17.42 -4.28 -13.85
C HIS A 245 -17.57 -2.93 -14.58
N HIS A 246 -16.51 -2.45 -15.24
CA HIS A 246 -16.46 -1.14 -15.89
C HIS A 246 -16.72 0.04 -14.94
N VAL A 247 -16.35 -0.12 -13.67
CA VAL A 247 -16.38 0.97 -12.68
C VAL A 247 -15.00 1.61 -12.64
N MET A 248 -14.95 2.95 -12.70
CA MET A 248 -13.70 3.70 -12.63
C MET A 248 -13.12 3.64 -11.21
N VAL A 249 -11.89 3.12 -11.10
CA VAL A 249 -11.08 3.09 -9.89
C VAL A 249 -9.99 4.15 -10.03
N TYR A 250 -10.16 5.27 -9.34
CA TYR A 250 -9.23 6.39 -9.38
C TYR A 250 -7.91 6.06 -8.65
N SER A 251 -6.82 6.75 -9.00
CA SER A 251 -5.54 6.61 -8.27
C SER A 251 -5.38 7.60 -7.12
N LEU A 252 -6.34 8.52 -6.93
CA LEU A 252 -6.36 9.50 -5.86
C LEU A 252 -7.67 9.39 -5.07
N TYR A 253 -7.59 9.01 -3.80
CA TYR A 253 -8.73 8.96 -2.89
C TYR A 253 -8.40 9.64 -1.56
N ILE A 254 -9.01 10.80 -1.29
CA ILE A 254 -8.75 11.61 -0.09
C ILE A 254 -10.03 11.95 0.70
N TRP A 255 -11.13 11.26 0.43
CA TRP A 255 -12.44 11.51 1.02
C TRP A 255 -12.46 11.34 2.54
N GLY A 256 -13.40 11.98 3.23
CA GLY A 256 -13.53 11.83 4.69
C GLY A 256 -12.40 12.50 5.47
N ASN A 257 -11.77 13.52 4.88
CA ASN A 257 -10.84 14.43 5.54
C ASN A 257 -11.49 15.82 5.67
N PRO A 258 -11.14 16.61 6.71
CA PRO A 258 -11.71 17.94 6.96
C PRO A 258 -11.09 19.07 6.11
N PHE A 259 -10.68 18.79 4.86
CA PHE A 259 -10.20 19.83 3.94
C PHE A 259 -11.38 20.57 3.29
N ASP A 260 -11.18 21.84 2.97
CA ASP A 260 -12.17 22.73 2.34
C ASP A 260 -11.70 23.29 0.99
N CYS A 261 -10.42 23.12 0.68
CA CYS A 261 -9.80 23.56 -0.56
C CYS A 261 -8.73 22.56 -1.05
N MET A 262 -8.39 22.67 -2.34
CA MET A 262 -7.37 21.83 -2.98
C MET A 262 -6.04 22.59 -3.14
N PRO A 263 -4.89 21.94 -2.91
CA PRO A 263 -3.57 22.54 -3.14
C PRO A 263 -3.24 22.67 -4.64
N ASN A 264 -3.83 21.84 -5.49
CA ASN A 264 -3.78 21.92 -6.94
C ASN A 264 -4.90 21.05 -7.53
N HIS A 265 -5.31 21.32 -8.78
CA HIS A 265 -6.22 20.45 -9.52
C HIS A 265 -5.42 19.60 -10.50
N LEU A 266 -5.79 18.32 -10.60
CA LEU A 266 -5.23 17.38 -11.58
C LEU A 266 -6.37 16.92 -12.52
N PRO A 267 -6.69 17.69 -13.58
CA PRO A 267 -7.77 17.36 -14.50
C PRO A 267 -7.55 16.02 -15.19
N GLY A 268 -8.61 15.23 -15.35
CA GLY A 268 -8.55 13.87 -15.89
C GLY A 268 -8.04 12.82 -14.90
N ILE A 269 -7.48 13.22 -13.75
CA ILE A 269 -7.02 12.32 -12.68
C ILE A 269 -7.98 12.35 -11.49
N MET A 270 -8.38 13.55 -11.07
CA MET A 270 -9.34 13.74 -9.98
C MET A 270 -10.76 13.40 -10.45
N SER A 271 -11.56 12.85 -9.54
CA SER A 271 -12.99 12.68 -9.79
C SER A 271 -13.70 14.04 -9.88
N PRO A 272 -14.87 14.12 -10.56
CA PRO A 272 -15.63 15.37 -10.66
C PRO A 272 -15.94 16.01 -9.31
N ASP A 273 -16.17 15.19 -8.27
CA ASP A 273 -16.45 15.67 -6.93
C ASP A 273 -15.22 16.33 -6.28
N LEU A 274 -14.00 15.79 -6.48
CA LEU A 274 -12.77 16.42 -5.99
C LEU A 274 -12.49 17.74 -6.71
N LEU A 275 -12.76 17.77 -8.02
CA LEU A 275 -12.62 18.98 -8.85
C LEU A 275 -13.63 20.08 -8.48
N SER A 276 -14.68 19.74 -7.72
CA SER A 276 -15.66 20.71 -7.22
C SER A 276 -15.16 21.50 -6.00
N TYR A 277 -14.06 21.10 -5.37
CA TYR A 277 -13.46 21.89 -4.29
C TYR A 277 -12.63 23.04 -4.88
N PRO A 278 -12.77 24.27 -4.36
CA PRO A 278 -11.97 25.40 -4.82
C PRO A 278 -10.49 25.18 -4.53
N LEU A 279 -9.61 25.81 -5.31
CA LEU A 279 -8.19 25.86 -4.95
C LEU A 279 -7.99 26.73 -3.69
N CYS A 280 -6.98 26.40 -2.88
CA CYS A 280 -6.70 27.12 -1.65
C CYS A 280 -6.27 28.58 -1.94
N ALA A 281 -7.12 29.52 -1.52
CA ALA A 281 -6.93 30.96 -1.67
C ALA A 281 -6.65 31.65 -0.31
N GLU A 282 -6.25 32.92 -0.35
CA GLU A 282 -6.05 33.72 0.85
C GLU A 282 -7.33 33.76 1.70
N GLY A 283 -7.21 33.50 3.01
CA GLY A 283 -8.35 33.49 3.93
C GLY A 283 -9.19 32.20 3.93
N ASN A 284 -8.70 31.10 3.33
CA ASN A 284 -9.35 29.78 3.46
C ASN A 284 -9.49 29.35 4.93
N ALA A 285 -10.53 28.59 5.26
CA ALA A 285 -10.95 28.38 6.65
C ALA A 285 -9.94 27.54 7.46
N ASN A 286 -9.19 26.67 6.78
CA ASN A 286 -8.18 25.82 7.38
C ASN A 286 -6.77 26.45 7.44
N GLY A 287 -6.57 27.65 6.88
CA GLY A 287 -5.26 28.33 6.86
C GLY A 287 -4.21 27.64 5.98
N CYS A 288 -4.64 26.87 4.98
CA CYS A 288 -3.77 26.15 4.05
C CYS A 288 -2.96 27.12 3.17
N SER A 289 -1.80 26.67 2.71
CA SER A 289 -0.96 27.42 1.78
C SER A 289 -1.72 27.82 0.52
N VAL A 290 -1.59 29.09 0.15
CA VAL A 290 -2.22 29.64 -1.06
C VAL A 290 -1.48 29.11 -2.29
N VAL A 291 -2.23 28.66 -3.28
CA VAL A 291 -1.67 28.25 -4.57
C VAL A 291 -1.13 29.49 -5.29
N SER A 292 0.16 29.52 -5.60
CA SER A 292 0.91 30.70 -6.09
C SER A 292 0.45 31.25 -7.46
N ASP A 293 -0.59 30.70 -8.06
CA ASP A 293 -1.15 31.09 -9.37
C ASP A 293 -2.65 31.44 -9.32
N ILE A 294 -3.25 31.54 -8.12
CA ILE A 294 -4.59 32.14 -7.96
C ILE A 294 -4.54 33.68 -8.09
N GLU A 295 -3.34 34.26 -8.14
CA GLU A 295 -3.14 35.56 -8.77
C GLU A 295 -3.11 35.40 -10.30
N GLU A 296 -4.26 35.68 -10.95
CA GLU A 296 -4.38 36.07 -12.38
C GLU A 296 -3.67 35.23 -13.46
N ASN A 297 -3.58 33.89 -13.40
CA ASN A 297 -3.02 33.13 -14.53
C ASN A 297 -4.03 32.80 -15.66
N ARG A 298 -4.22 33.78 -16.56
CA ARG A 298 -4.93 33.72 -17.85
C ARG A 298 -4.30 32.73 -18.86
N THR A 299 -4.22 31.43 -18.62
CA THR A 299 -3.74 30.49 -19.66
C THR A 299 -4.25 29.08 -19.39
N SER A 300 -5.36 28.62 -19.95
CA SER A 300 -5.40 27.97 -21.29
C SER A 300 -6.84 27.72 -21.78
N SER A 301 -7.83 28.24 -21.05
CA SER A 301 -9.27 28.07 -21.29
C SER A 301 -9.96 29.32 -21.88
N GLN A 302 -9.21 30.40 -22.14
CA GLN A 302 -9.74 31.60 -22.81
C GLN A 302 -10.40 31.32 -24.17
N ASN A 303 -10.06 30.21 -24.82
CA ASN A 303 -10.66 29.82 -26.10
C ASN A 303 -11.94 28.95 -25.94
N LEU A 304 -12.28 28.49 -24.74
CA LEU A 304 -13.46 27.66 -24.49
C LEU A 304 -14.62 28.42 -23.85
N PHE A 305 -14.29 29.38 -22.98
CA PHE A 305 -15.24 30.19 -22.22
C PHE A 305 -14.77 31.64 -22.20
N GLU A 306 -15.62 32.57 -22.61
CA GLU A 306 -15.48 33.99 -22.28
C GLU A 306 -16.55 34.34 -21.26
N LEU A 307 -16.13 34.85 -20.10
CA LEU A 307 -17.03 35.43 -19.11
C LEU A 307 -16.87 36.95 -19.15
N THR A 308 -17.98 37.65 -19.27
CA THR A 308 -18.01 39.11 -19.17
C THR A 308 -19.09 39.52 -18.19
N MET A 309 -18.69 40.29 -17.18
CA MET A 309 -19.63 40.89 -16.25
C MET A 309 -20.27 42.13 -16.89
N VAL A 310 -21.60 42.12 -17.00
CA VAL A 310 -22.39 43.27 -17.45
C VAL A 310 -23.42 43.52 -16.35
N GLN A 311 -23.18 44.55 -15.53
CA GLN A 311 -23.92 44.77 -14.28
C GLN A 311 -23.85 43.52 -13.38
N ASN A 312 -24.98 43.03 -12.86
CA ASN A 312 -25.08 41.83 -12.03
C ASN A 312 -25.32 40.54 -12.84
N LYS A 313 -24.87 40.48 -14.09
CA LYS A 313 -25.01 39.30 -14.94
C LYS A 313 -23.66 38.87 -15.49
N ALA A 314 -23.39 37.57 -15.45
CA ALA A 314 -22.33 36.97 -16.23
C ALA A 314 -22.87 36.57 -17.60
N VAL A 315 -22.25 37.10 -18.65
CA VAL A 315 -22.43 36.63 -20.01
C VAL A 315 -21.35 35.60 -20.28
N ILE A 316 -21.74 34.35 -20.55
CA ILE A 316 -20.82 33.24 -20.76
C ILE A 316 -20.98 32.73 -22.18
N GLN A 317 -19.89 32.77 -22.95
CA GLN A 317 -19.81 32.17 -24.28
C GLN A 317 -19.13 30.79 -24.17
N ALA A 318 -19.91 29.72 -24.24
CA ALA A 318 -19.43 28.36 -24.08
C ALA A 318 -19.28 27.62 -25.43
N SER A 319 -18.15 26.97 -25.66
CA SER A 319 -17.90 26.13 -26.84
C SER A 319 -18.46 24.70 -26.74
N ALA A 320 -18.80 24.26 -25.52
CA ALA A 320 -19.40 22.96 -25.19
C ALA A 320 -20.33 23.10 -23.96
N ALA A 321 -21.13 22.08 -23.67
CA ALA A 321 -21.94 22.06 -22.45
C ALA A 321 -21.04 22.01 -21.20
N ALA A 322 -21.40 22.74 -20.16
CA ALA A 322 -20.62 22.91 -18.95
C ALA A 322 -21.51 23.03 -17.72
N ASN A 323 -20.94 22.87 -16.53
CA ASN A 323 -21.57 23.26 -15.27
C ASN A 323 -20.82 24.45 -14.70
N LEU A 324 -21.54 25.50 -14.35
CA LEU A 324 -21.04 26.62 -13.58
C LEU A 324 -21.41 26.44 -12.12
N ILE A 325 -20.44 26.66 -11.24
CA ILE A 325 -20.61 26.70 -9.80
C ILE A 325 -19.97 28.00 -9.31
N LEU A 326 -20.70 28.74 -8.48
CA LEU A 326 -20.23 29.98 -7.88
C LEU A 326 -20.05 29.78 -6.37
N TYR A 327 -18.88 30.12 -5.86
CA TYR A 327 -18.52 30.03 -4.45
C TYR A 327 -18.33 31.43 -3.86
N ASN A 328 -18.73 31.63 -2.60
CA ASN A 328 -18.27 32.79 -1.84
C ASN A 328 -16.81 32.59 -1.39
N THR A 329 -16.19 33.61 -0.79
CA THR A 329 -14.82 33.53 -0.27
C THR A 329 -14.63 32.53 0.88
N MET A 330 -15.71 32.04 1.48
CA MET A 330 -15.69 30.98 2.49
C MET A 330 -15.88 29.57 1.88
N GLY A 331 -15.84 29.43 0.55
CA GLY A 331 -15.98 28.15 -0.15
C GLY A 331 -17.41 27.59 -0.21
N SER A 332 -18.42 28.34 0.23
CA SER A 332 -19.82 27.89 0.18
C SER A 332 -20.42 28.14 -1.20
N VAL A 333 -21.06 27.13 -1.79
CA VAL A 333 -21.79 27.25 -3.07
C VAL A 333 -22.97 28.19 -2.94
N GLN A 334 -23.00 29.20 -3.79
CA GLN A 334 -24.02 30.25 -3.83
C GLN A 334 -24.95 30.09 -5.03
N LEU A 335 -24.42 29.56 -6.13
CA LEU A 335 -25.18 29.31 -7.34
C LEU A 335 -24.58 28.12 -8.09
N SER A 336 -25.44 27.28 -8.67
CA SER A 336 -25.06 26.23 -9.60
C SER A 336 -26.00 26.28 -10.80
N SER A 337 -25.45 26.22 -12.01
CA SER A 337 -26.22 26.25 -13.25
C SER A 337 -25.55 25.43 -14.34
N THR A 338 -26.36 24.75 -15.14
CA THR A 338 -25.88 24.18 -16.40
C THR A 338 -25.77 25.27 -17.46
N ILE A 339 -24.67 25.24 -18.20
CA ILE A 339 -24.38 26.11 -19.34
C ILE A 339 -24.44 25.28 -20.61
N ASN A 340 -25.30 25.66 -21.54
CA ASN A 340 -25.36 25.02 -22.85
C ASN A 340 -24.31 25.63 -23.79
N LYS A 341 -23.93 24.89 -24.84
CA LYS A 341 -23.10 25.43 -25.91
C LYS A 341 -23.77 26.67 -26.52
N GLY A 342 -23.02 27.77 -26.63
CA GLY A 342 -23.52 29.06 -27.09
C GLY A 342 -23.36 30.17 -26.04
N LYS A 343 -24.01 31.31 -26.31
CA LYS A 343 -24.03 32.45 -25.40
C LYS A 343 -25.17 32.29 -24.39
N GLN A 344 -24.88 32.39 -23.11
CA GLN A 344 -25.87 32.32 -22.03
C GLN A 344 -25.63 33.44 -21.03
N GLU A 345 -26.73 34.01 -20.50
CA GLU A 345 -26.67 34.97 -19.40
C GLU A 345 -27.04 34.26 -18.10
N ILE A 346 -26.27 34.51 -17.05
CA ILE A 346 -26.57 34.05 -15.70
C ILE A 346 -26.71 35.27 -14.81
N ASP A 347 -27.85 35.34 -14.12
CA ASP A 347 -28.20 36.46 -13.26
C ASP A 347 -27.69 36.22 -11.83
N PHE A 348 -26.89 37.18 -11.35
CA PHE A 348 -26.32 37.20 -10.01
C PHE A 348 -26.97 38.24 -9.10
N SER A 349 -28.07 38.87 -9.54
CA SER A 349 -28.75 39.94 -8.79
C SER A 349 -29.24 39.52 -7.40
N ASN A 350 -29.45 38.22 -7.16
CA ASN A 350 -29.88 37.68 -5.87
C ASN A 350 -28.73 37.40 -4.89
N LEU A 351 -27.48 37.60 -5.31
CA LEU A 351 -26.31 37.41 -4.46
C LEU A 351 -25.98 38.70 -3.70
N THR A 352 -25.33 38.60 -2.56
CA THR A 352 -24.85 39.78 -1.83
C THR A 352 -23.69 40.45 -2.57
N SER A 353 -23.45 41.74 -2.34
CA SER A 353 -22.23 42.37 -2.85
C SER A 353 -21.01 41.74 -2.20
N GLY A 354 -19.98 41.45 -2.99
CA GLY A 354 -18.80 40.75 -2.52
C GLY A 354 -18.02 40.06 -3.61
N MET A 355 -16.98 39.35 -3.19
CA MET A 355 -16.09 38.60 -4.05
C MET A 355 -16.55 37.14 -4.14
N TYR A 356 -16.52 36.59 -5.34
CA TYR A 356 -16.93 35.22 -5.62
C TYR A 356 -15.94 34.55 -6.55
N ILE A 357 -15.87 33.22 -6.47
CA ILE A 357 -15.10 32.38 -7.40
C ILE A 357 -16.11 31.67 -8.30
N VAL A 358 -16.05 31.96 -9.59
CA VAL A 358 -16.76 31.22 -10.64
C VAL A 358 -15.89 30.05 -11.06
N THR A 359 -16.45 28.84 -11.03
CA THR A 359 -15.84 27.63 -11.58
C THR A 359 -16.74 27.08 -12.69
N ILE A 360 -16.22 26.94 -13.90
CA ILE A 360 -16.92 26.34 -15.04
C ILE A 360 -16.21 25.04 -15.40
N ILE A 361 -16.94 23.93 -15.38
CA ILE A 361 -16.44 22.57 -15.62
C ILE A 361 -17.07 22.02 -16.89
N SER A 362 -16.26 21.65 -17.89
CA SER A 362 -16.73 21.08 -19.16
C SER A 362 -15.75 20.07 -19.70
N ASN A 363 -16.21 18.83 -19.93
CA ASN A 363 -15.43 17.75 -20.54
C ASN A 363 -13.99 17.70 -19.99
N GLU A 364 -13.87 17.62 -18.66
CA GLU A 364 -12.60 17.54 -17.91
C GLU A 364 -11.74 18.81 -17.92
N LYS A 365 -12.23 19.92 -18.46
CA LYS A 365 -11.57 21.23 -18.36
C LYS A 365 -12.26 22.10 -17.32
N ILE A 366 -11.45 22.84 -16.57
CA ILE A 366 -11.92 23.77 -15.55
C ILE A 366 -11.47 25.18 -15.91
N TYR A 367 -12.41 26.11 -15.84
CA TYR A 367 -12.16 27.54 -15.91
C TYR A 367 -12.55 28.14 -14.56
N CYS A 368 -11.59 28.76 -13.87
CA CYS A 368 -11.83 29.45 -12.62
C CYS A 368 -11.56 30.94 -12.80
N GLU A 369 -12.50 31.79 -12.37
CA GLU A 369 -12.34 33.24 -12.40
C GLU A 369 -12.93 33.87 -11.14
N LYS A 370 -12.21 34.84 -10.60
CA LYS A 370 -12.69 35.66 -9.50
C LYS A 370 -13.54 36.80 -10.07
N ILE A 371 -14.76 36.92 -9.58
CA ILE A 371 -15.67 38.01 -9.93
C ILE A 371 -15.99 38.84 -8.70
N VAL A 372 -16.32 40.10 -8.92
CA VAL A 372 -16.83 41.00 -7.89
C VAL A 372 -18.25 41.40 -8.29
N ILE A 373 -19.18 41.26 -7.35
CA ILE A 373 -20.57 41.70 -7.50
C ILE A 373 -20.73 42.95 -6.64
N GLU A 374 -21.14 44.06 -7.25
CA GLU A 374 -21.40 45.35 -6.59
C GLU A 374 -22.85 45.76 -6.92
N HIS A 375 -23.64 46.05 -5.87
CA HIS A 375 -25.03 46.50 -6.00
C HIS A 375 -25.17 47.99 -5.72
#